data_AF-A0A377LWJ2-F1
#
_entry.id   AF-A0A377LWJ2-F1
#
_cell.length_a   1.000
_cell.length_b   1.000
_cell.length_c   1.000
_cell.angle_alpha   90.00
_cell.angle_beta   90.00
_cell.angle_gamma   90.00
#
_symmetry.space_group_name_H-M   'P 1'
#
loop_
_entity.id
_entity.type
_entity.pdbx_description
1 polymer ?
#
loop_
_entity_poly.entity_id
_entity_poly.type
_entity_poly.pdbx_seq_one_letter_code
_entity_poly.pdbx_strand_id
1 'polypeptide(L)'
;MSFFAGGSYFDLFPLRGLVSADFSTLPWYQKVTDYLWHITLPVLATVIGGFAALTMLTKNAFLDEIRKQYVVTARAKGVGEKQIMWKHVFRNAMLLVIAGFPATFISMFFTGSLLIEVMFSA
;
A
#
# COMPACT_ATOMS: atom_id res chain seq x y z
N MET A 1 -30.38 6.25 11.65
CA MET A 1 -30.19 4.94 10.99
C MET A 1 -30.75 4.93 9.57
N SER A 2 -30.31 5.86 8.70
CA SER A 2 -30.54 5.92 7.23
C SER A 2 -30.42 7.38 6.77
N PHE A 3 -29.19 7.89 6.67
CA PHE A 3 -28.89 9.18 6.03
C PHE A 3 -27.64 9.09 5.15
N PHE A 4 -27.26 7.87 4.75
CA PHE A 4 -26.11 7.56 3.88
C PHE A 4 -26.52 6.72 2.66
N ALA A 5 -27.78 6.83 2.23
CA ALA A 5 -28.27 6.23 1.00
C ALA A 5 -29.09 7.30 0.26
N GLY A 6 -28.45 8.02 -0.66
CA GLY A 6 -29.14 9.06 -1.41
C GLY A 6 -28.22 10.02 -2.14
N GLY A 7 -27.65 9.54 -3.25
CA GLY A 7 -27.33 10.36 -4.42
C GLY A 7 -26.04 11.19 -4.34
N SER A 8 -25.07 10.84 -5.19
CA SER A 8 -24.33 11.85 -5.97
C SER A 8 -23.71 13.04 -5.22
N TYR A 9 -22.84 12.81 -4.23
CA TYR A 9 -22.12 13.90 -3.54
C TYR A 9 -20.60 13.80 -3.51
N PHE A 10 -19.98 12.86 -4.25
CA PHE A 10 -18.55 12.91 -4.49
C PHE A 10 -18.20 12.55 -5.95
N ASP A 11 -18.71 13.34 -6.89
CA ASP A 11 -18.07 13.52 -8.21
C ASP A 11 -16.75 14.32 -8.07
N LEU A 12 -15.97 14.07 -7.01
CA LEU A 12 -14.65 14.67 -6.82
C LEU A 12 -13.57 13.94 -7.63
N PHE A 13 -13.91 12.75 -8.14
CA PHE A 13 -13.02 11.95 -8.97
C PHE A 13 -13.78 11.42 -10.19
N PRO A 14 -13.30 11.68 -11.41
CA PRO A 14 -13.93 11.16 -12.60
C PRO A 14 -13.86 9.62 -12.56
N LEU A 15 -15.02 8.97 -12.38
CA LEU A 15 -15.20 7.52 -12.46
C LEU A 15 -14.96 6.98 -13.89
N ARG A 16 -14.68 7.87 -14.85
CA ARG A 16 -14.36 7.56 -16.24
C ARG A 16 -13.39 8.60 -16.82
N GLY A 17 -12.28 8.11 -17.37
CA GLY A 17 -11.33 8.88 -18.17
C GLY A 17 -9.97 9.05 -17.50
N LEU A 18 -8.97 8.31 -17.96
CA LEU A 18 -7.55 8.52 -17.64
C LEU A 18 -6.99 9.85 -18.22
N VAL A 19 -7.86 10.73 -18.72
CA VAL A 19 -7.49 11.84 -19.58
C VAL A 19 -8.54 12.95 -19.53
N SER A 20 -8.09 14.21 -19.44
CA SER A 20 -8.92 15.38 -19.67
C SER A 20 -9.47 15.40 -21.11
N ALA A 21 -10.66 16.00 -21.31
CA ALA A 21 -11.35 16.04 -22.61
C ALA A 21 -10.57 16.77 -23.74
N ASP A 22 -9.46 17.44 -23.41
CA ASP A 22 -8.62 18.25 -24.29
C ASP A 22 -7.23 17.64 -24.60
N PHE A 23 -7.02 16.35 -24.34
CA PHE A 23 -5.71 15.71 -24.55
C PHE A 23 -5.27 15.65 -26.02
N SER A 24 -6.17 15.81 -26.99
CA SER A 24 -5.80 15.77 -28.41
C SER A 24 -5.11 17.05 -28.90
N THR A 25 -5.30 18.19 -28.22
CA THR A 25 -4.83 19.51 -28.67
C THR A 25 -3.61 20.04 -27.89
N LEU A 26 -3.23 19.39 -26.78
CA LEU A 26 -2.13 19.85 -25.91
C LEU A 26 -0.73 19.44 -26.42
N PRO A 27 0.29 20.31 -26.30
CA PRO A 27 1.68 20.01 -26.62
C PRO A 27 2.27 18.96 -25.65
N TRP A 28 3.28 18.21 -26.11
CA TRP A 28 3.80 16.99 -25.46
C TRP A 28 4.22 17.18 -23.99
N TYR A 29 4.71 18.36 -23.62
CA TYR A 29 5.12 18.66 -22.24
C TYR A 29 3.92 18.81 -21.30
N GLN A 30 2.82 19.42 -21.76
CA GLN A 30 1.58 19.56 -20.97
C GLN A 30 0.84 18.22 -20.82
N LYS A 31 0.94 17.33 -21.82
CA LYS A 31 0.42 15.94 -21.72
C LYS A 31 1.07 15.15 -20.59
N VAL A 32 2.39 15.26 -20.42
CA VAL A 32 3.11 14.56 -19.35
C VAL A 32 2.70 15.08 -17.98
N THR A 33 2.52 16.41 -17.84
CA THR A 33 2.09 17.01 -16.56
C THR A 33 0.65 16.63 -16.22
N ASP A 34 -0.26 16.66 -17.20
CA ASP A 34 -1.66 16.26 -17.01
C ASP A 34 -1.75 14.79 -16.59
N TYR A 35 -0.98 13.91 -17.24
CA TYR A 35 -0.92 12.49 -16.93
C TYR A 35 -0.38 12.19 -15.52
N LEU A 36 0.70 12.90 -15.12
CA LEU A 36 1.23 12.79 -13.76
C LEU A 36 0.22 13.26 -12.72
N TRP A 37 -0.50 14.36 -12.96
CA TRP A 37 -1.53 14.85 -12.04
C TRP A 37 -2.68 13.85 -11.87
N HIS A 38 -3.13 13.25 -12.98
CA HIS A 38 -4.20 12.25 -12.98
C HIS A 38 -3.81 10.94 -12.31
N ILE A 39 -2.53 10.52 -12.37
CA ILE A 39 -2.05 9.31 -11.69
C ILE A 39 -1.72 9.57 -10.22
N THR A 40 -1.24 10.77 -9.88
CA THR A 40 -0.83 11.11 -8.51
C THR A 40 -1.97 10.92 -7.51
N LEU A 41 -3.19 11.31 -7.89
CA LEU A 41 -4.37 11.23 -7.02
C LEU A 41 -4.81 9.78 -6.71
N PRO A 42 -5.06 8.90 -7.70
CA PRO A 42 -5.35 7.48 -7.46
C PRO A 42 -4.22 6.77 -6.72
N VAL A 43 -2.96 7.04 -7.08
CA VAL A 43 -1.82 6.40 -6.43
C VAL A 43 -1.74 6.82 -4.97
N LEU A 44 -1.87 8.11 -4.65
CA LEU A 44 -1.90 8.57 -3.26
C LEU A 44 -3.09 7.99 -2.49
N ALA A 45 -4.28 7.94 -3.09
CA ALA A 45 -5.45 7.34 -2.45
C ALA A 45 -5.22 5.86 -2.12
N THR A 46 -4.67 5.08 -3.05
CA THR A 46 -4.32 3.67 -2.82
C THR A 46 -3.20 3.51 -1.79
N VAL A 47 -2.17 4.36 -1.85
CA VAL A 47 -1.06 4.35 -0.88
C VAL A 47 -1.57 4.64 0.52
N ILE A 48 -2.39 5.69 0.70
CA ILE A 48 -2.97 6.04 2.00
C ILE A 48 -3.89 4.92 2.51
N GLY A 49 -4.69 4.32 1.62
CA GLY A 49 -5.55 3.18 1.96
C GLY A 49 -4.75 1.96 2.45
N GLY A 50 -3.63 1.63 1.81
CA GLY A 50 -2.74 0.55 2.23
C GLY A 50 -1.79 0.90 3.38
N PHE A 51 -1.57 2.19 3.63
CA PHE A 51 -0.58 2.67 4.59
C PHE A 51 -0.91 2.27 6.02
N ALA A 52 -2.18 2.35 6.42
CA ALA A 52 -2.61 1.96 7.76
C ALA A 52 -2.33 0.48 8.04
N ALA A 53 -2.67 -0.40 7.08
CA ALA A 53 -2.43 -1.82 7.17
C ALA A 53 -0.93 -2.15 7.23
N LEU A 54 -0.13 -1.54 6.35
CA LEU A 54 1.32 -1.73 6.33
C LEU A 54 1.98 -1.25 7.63
N THR A 55 1.52 -0.12 8.17
CA THR A 55 2.01 0.43 9.44
C THR A 55 1.70 -0.50 10.61
N MET A 56 0.46 -1.01 10.69
CA MET A 56 0.09 -1.97 11.73
C MET A 56 0.89 -3.26 11.62
N LEU A 57 1.04 -3.81 10.41
CA LEU A 57 1.81 -5.03 10.17
C LEU A 57 3.27 -4.85 10.58
N THR A 58 3.89 -3.74 10.15
CA THR A 58 5.27 -3.41 10.52
C THR A 58 5.40 -3.26 12.03
N LYS A 59 4.50 -2.51 12.68
CA LYS A 59 4.53 -2.32 14.14
C LYS A 59 4.43 -3.67 14.88
N ASN A 60 3.54 -4.55 14.46
CA ASN A 60 3.37 -5.88 15.06
C ASN A 60 4.63 -6.72 14.87
N ALA A 61 5.19 -6.77 13.66
CA ALA A 61 6.43 -7.50 13.37
C ALA A 61 7.59 -7.00 14.24
N PHE A 62 7.70 -5.69 14.46
CA PHE A 62 8.70 -5.12 15.37
C PHE A 62 8.49 -5.53 16.83
N LEU A 63 7.26 -5.49 17.32
CA LEU A 63 6.93 -5.86 18.71
C LEU A 63 7.22 -7.33 18.98
N ASP A 64 6.89 -8.20 18.04
CA ASP A 64 7.19 -9.63 18.14
C ASP A 64 8.70 -9.89 18.14
N GLU A 65 9.44 -9.16 17.31
CA GLU A 65 10.89 -9.32 17.20
C GLU A 65 11.64 -8.84 18.46
N ILE A 66 11.21 -7.73 19.07
CA ILE A 66 11.78 -7.20 20.32
C ILE A 66 11.60 -8.16 21.50
N ARG A 67 10.51 -8.94 21.51
CA ARG A 67 10.18 -9.88 22.59
C ARG A 67 10.95 -11.20 22.51
N LYS A 68 11.75 -11.43 21.46
CA LYS A 68 12.51 -12.67 21.29
C LYS A 68 13.66 -12.78 22.28
N GLN A 69 13.92 -14.00 22.73
CA GLN A 69 14.96 -14.30 23.74
C GLN A 69 16.35 -13.81 23.33
N TYR A 70 16.69 -13.84 22.03
CA TYR A 70 18.01 -13.38 21.57
C TYR A 70 18.21 -11.86 21.81
N VAL A 71 17.15 -11.05 21.77
CA VAL A 71 17.21 -9.61 22.06
C VAL A 71 17.50 -9.38 23.54
N VAL A 72 16.81 -10.12 24.40
CA VAL A 72 17.01 -10.07 25.85
C VAL A 72 18.44 -10.49 26.21
N THR A 73 18.95 -11.56 25.62
CA THR A 73 20.32 -12.02 25.81
C THR A 73 21.35 -11.03 25.26
N ALA A 74 21.10 -10.40 24.11
CA ALA A 74 21.99 -9.37 23.55
C ALA A 74 22.06 -8.13 24.45
N ARG A 75 20.92 -7.72 25.03
CA ARG A 75 20.87 -6.64 26.03
C ARG A 75 21.63 -7.04 27.30
N ALA A 76 21.48 -8.27 27.79
CA ALA A 76 22.22 -8.78 28.95
C ALA A 76 23.74 -8.84 28.71
N LYS A 77 24.17 -9.04 27.45
CA LYS A 77 25.59 -8.97 27.03
C LYS A 77 26.13 -7.54 26.92
N GLY A 78 25.32 -6.51 27.19
CA GLY A 78 25.73 -5.11 27.10
C GLY A 78 25.80 -4.56 25.67
N VAL A 79 25.19 -5.22 24.69
CA VAL A 79 25.12 -4.69 23.32
C VAL A 79 24.22 -3.45 23.32
N GLY A 80 24.69 -2.36 22.70
CA GLY A 80 23.95 -1.10 22.67
C GLY A 80 22.57 -1.24 22.00
N GLU A 81 21.54 -0.66 22.59
CA GLU A 81 20.15 -0.80 22.12
C GLU A 81 19.97 -0.36 20.66
N LYS A 82 20.63 0.72 20.23
CA LYS A 82 20.60 1.18 18.82
C LYS A 82 21.13 0.11 17.87
N GLN A 83 22.20 -0.59 18.24
CA GLN A 83 22.77 -1.65 17.41
C GLN A 83 21.84 -2.86 17.32
N ILE A 84 21.20 -3.24 18.43
CA ILE A 84 20.22 -4.34 18.45
C ILE A 84 19.02 -3.99 17.57
N MET A 85 18.52 -2.76 17.69
CA MET A 85 17.33 -2.31 16.98
C MET A 85 17.54 -2.25 15.46
N TRP A 86 18.65 -1.68 14.99
CA TRP A 86 18.93 -1.57 13.55
C TRP A 86 19.43 -2.89 12.92
N LYS A 87 20.29 -3.64 13.63
CA LYS A 87 20.97 -4.80 13.02
C LYS A 87 20.20 -6.10 13.16
N HIS A 88 19.48 -6.29 14.27
CA HIS A 88 18.72 -7.50 14.54
C HIS A 88 17.22 -7.30 14.36
N VAL A 89 16.62 -6.35 15.09
CA VAL A 89 15.17 -6.17 15.09
C VAL A 89 14.66 -5.70 13.73
N PHE A 90 15.21 -4.62 13.18
CA PHE A 90 14.78 -4.07 11.88
C PHE A 90 14.95 -5.09 10.75
N ARG A 91 16.11 -5.75 10.68
CA ARG A 91 16.41 -6.76 9.64
C ARG A 91 15.44 -7.94 9.70
N ASN A 92 15.13 -8.43 10.90
CA ASN A 92 14.23 -9.57 11.05
C ASN A 92 12.75 -9.18 10.90
N ALA A 93 12.34 -8.00 11.38
CA ALA A 93 10.99 -7.50 11.19
C ALA A 93 10.68 -7.25 9.70
N MET A 94 11.65 -6.74 8.92
CA MET A 94 11.49 -6.60 7.47
C MET A 94 11.34 -7.95 6.76
N LEU A 95 12.02 -9.01 7.22
CA LEU A 95 11.85 -10.34 6.65
C LEU A 95 10.41 -10.85 6.85
N LEU A 96 9.77 -10.55 7.99
CA LEU A 96 8.35 -10.87 8.21
C LEU A 96 7.43 -10.09 7.25
N VAL A 97 7.69 -8.81 7.04
CA VAL A 97 6.93 -7.97 6.09
C VAL A 97 7.08 -8.52 4.66
N ILE A 98 8.31 -8.83 4.24
CA ILE A 98 8.61 -9.38 2.91
C ILE A 98 8.01 -10.78 2.74
N ALA A 99 8.01 -11.61 3.78
CA ALA A 99 7.39 -12.94 3.74
C ALA A 99 5.86 -12.88 3.54
N GLY A 100 5.22 -11.77 3.91
CA GLY A 100 3.80 -11.53 3.63
C GLY A 100 3.50 -11.15 2.18
N PHE A 101 4.50 -10.64 1.44
CA PHE A 101 4.31 -10.15 0.08
C PHE A 101 3.81 -11.22 -0.92
N PRO A 102 4.36 -12.45 -0.97
CA PRO A 102 3.86 -13.48 -1.87
C PRO A 102 2.38 -13.79 -1.68
N ALA A 103 1.91 -13.84 -0.43
CA ALA A 103 0.51 -14.10 -0.13
C ALA A 103 -0.39 -12.98 -0.67
N THR A 104 -0.04 -11.72 -0.40
CA THR A 104 -0.77 -10.56 -0.93
C THR A 104 -0.75 -10.51 -2.47
N PHE A 105 0.39 -10.85 -3.06
CA PHE A 105 0.56 -10.88 -4.51
C PHE A 105 -0.34 -11.93 -5.17
N ILE A 106 -0.37 -13.15 -4.61
CA ILE A 106 -1.27 -14.21 -5.07
C ILE A 106 -2.73 -13.76 -4.94
N SER A 107 -3.13 -13.20 -3.79
CA SER A 107 -4.50 -12.70 -3.60
C SER A 107 -4.90 -11.66 -4.66
N MET A 108 -4.03 -10.69 -4.94
CA MET A 108 -4.26 -9.67 -5.98
C MET A 108 -4.43 -10.30 -7.36
N PHE A 109 -3.58 -11.26 -7.73
CA PHE A 109 -3.65 -11.94 -9.03
C PHE A 109 -4.95 -12.72 -9.19
N PHE A 110 -5.37 -13.46 -8.17
CA PHE A 110 -6.62 -14.21 -8.19
C PHE A 110 -7.84 -13.28 -8.28
N THR A 111 -7.86 -12.18 -7.52
CA THR A 111 -8.92 -11.17 -7.63
C THR A 111 -8.97 -10.57 -9.05
N GLY A 112 -7.82 -10.28 -9.66
CA GLY A 112 -7.75 -9.79 -11.03
C GLY A 112 -8.23 -10.81 -12.06
N SER A 113 -7.85 -12.08 -11.91
CA SER A 113 -8.28 -13.17 -12.79
C SER A 113 -9.80 -13.40 -12.74
N LEU A 114 -10.40 -13.37 -11.54
CA LEU A 114 -11.85 -13.49 -11.38
C LEU A 114 -12.59 -12.31 -12.02
N LEU A 115 -12.04 -11.09 -11.92
CA LEU A 115 -12.61 -9.91 -12.56
C LEU A 115 -12.63 -10.07 -14.08
N ILE A 116 -11.54 -10.60 -14.66
CA ILE A 116 -11.46 -10.92 -16.09
C ILE A 116 -12.50 -11.99 -16.45
N GLU A 117 -12.59 -13.10 -15.71
CA GLU A 117 -13.60 -14.14 -15.96
C GLU A 117 -15.02 -13.57 -15.96
N VAL A 118 -15.39 -12.75 -14.98
CA VAL A 118 -16.73 -12.14 -14.90
C VAL A 118 -17.01 -11.19 -16.05
N MET A 119 -16.00 -10.42 -16.50
CA MET A 119 -16.14 -9.47 -17.61
C MET A 119 -16.26 -10.14 -18.99
N PHE A 120 -15.62 -11.30 -19.17
CA PHE A 120 -15.58 -12.02 -20.45
C PHE A 120 -16.55 -13.21 -20.53
N SER A 121 -17.15 -13.61 -19.41
CA SER A 121 -18.17 -14.66 -19.34
C SER A 121 -19.60 -14.11 -19.29
N ALA A 122 -19.77 -12.78 -19.39
CA ALA A 122 -21.05 -12.06 -19.55
C ALA A 122 -21.19 -11.56 -21.00
#